data_AF-A0A832JB27-F1
#
_entry.id   AF-A0A832JB27-F1
#
_cell.length_a   1.000
_cell.length_b   1.000
_cell.length_c   1.000
_cell.angle_alpha   90.00
_cell.angle_beta   90.00
_cell.angle_gamma   90.00
#
_symmetry.space_group_name_H-M   'P 1'
#
loop_
_entity.id
_entity.type
_entity.pdbx_description
1 polymer ?
#
loop_
_entity_poly.entity_id
_entity_poly.type
_entity_poly.pdbx_seq_one_letter_code
_entity_poly.pdbx_strand_id
1 'polypeptide(L)'
;MNFPSLLGVVLLVLLVVSAFLLSAAVFLTGLWGLLLALRQPTLPPFFQSHRRRMAAWGAVGMAVSGGLLGMATWRSAELRAQLLCQRRLKAMAAALHRYTLVHHRFPQAERWCDALREMDPGLNFRCPLDKGSVCSYAFNRFLSGAPAEVAKRPMPFIVIFESDARRWNAADGGESWPKRERHGSKRGEGGLGWNNVVLSTFEVVQARGEIPQQTSLWQPKEEQE
;
A
#
# COMPACT_ATOMS: atom_id res chain seq x y z
N MET A 1 -16.16 7.33 -22.06
CA MET A 1 -14.72 7.36 -21.75
C MET A 1 -14.16 8.69 -22.24
N ASN A 2 -13.88 9.64 -21.33
CA ASN A 2 -13.28 10.92 -21.71
C ASN A 2 -11.77 10.73 -21.84
N PHE A 3 -11.29 10.54 -23.07
CA PHE A 3 -9.85 10.62 -23.33
C PHE A 3 -9.42 12.07 -23.17
N PRO A 4 -8.40 12.38 -22.34
CA PRO A 4 -7.84 13.72 -22.33
C PRO A 4 -7.34 14.04 -23.74
N SER A 5 -7.69 15.21 -24.25
CA SER A 5 -7.22 15.65 -25.57
C SER A 5 -5.69 15.60 -25.60
N LEU A 6 -5.12 15.19 -26.74
CA LEU A 6 -3.67 15.20 -26.99
C LEU A 6 -3.03 16.53 -26.57
N LEU A 7 -3.75 17.63 -26.81
CA LEU A 7 -3.35 18.98 -26.40
C LEU A 7 -3.16 19.11 -24.88
N GLY A 8 -4.06 18.53 -24.08
CA GLY A 8 -3.98 18.55 -22.62
C GLY A 8 -2.79 17.75 -22.08
N VAL A 9 -2.46 16.62 -22.70
CA VAL A 9 -1.29 15.81 -22.35
C VAL A 9 0.00 16.56 -22.66
N VAL A 10 0.09 17.20 -23.83
CA VAL A 10 1.26 17.99 -24.23
C VAL A 10 1.46 19.19 -23.29
N LEU A 11 0.38 19.89 -22.93
CA LEU A 11 0.46 21.05 -22.02
C LEU A 11 0.93 20.63 -20.62
N LEU A 12 0.44 19.49 -20.11
CA LEU A 12 0.88 18.92 -18.84
C LEU A 12 2.38 18.58 -18.88
N VAL A 13 2.85 17.93 -19.95
CA VAL A 13 4.27 17.59 -20.10
C VAL A 13 5.13 18.85 -20.13
N LEU A 14 4.74 19.88 -20.88
CA LEU A 14 5.45 21.16 -20.93
C LEU A 14 5.49 21.87 -19.57
N LEU A 15 4.41 21.81 -18.80
CA LEU A 15 4.36 22.36 -17.44
C LEU A 15 5.31 21.61 -16.50
N VAL A 16 5.34 20.27 -16.58
CA VAL A 16 6.24 19.45 -15.77
C VAL A 16 7.71 19.72 -16.15
N VAL A 17 8.03 19.78 -17.44
CA VAL A 17 9.38 20.04 -17.93
C VAL A 17 9.85 21.44 -17.53
N SER A 18 9.00 22.47 -17.68
CA SER A 18 9.35 23.83 -17.29
C SER A 18 9.55 23.98 -15.78
N ALA A 19 8.71 23.34 -14.96
CA ALA A 19 8.90 23.30 -13.51
C ALA A 19 10.22 22.61 -13.11
N PHE A 20 10.61 21.56 -13.84
CA PHE A 20 11.88 20.85 -13.61
C PHE A 20 13.09 21.72 -13.98
N LEU A 21 13.04 22.41 -15.12
CA LEU A 21 14.11 23.30 -15.58
C LEU A 21 14.28 24.51 -14.64
N LEU A 22 13.18 25.10 -14.16
CA LEU A 22 13.22 26.18 -13.17
C LEU A 22 13.84 25.72 -11.86
N SER A 23 13.48 24.53 -11.38
CA SER A 23 14.06 23.96 -10.15
C SER A 23 15.55 23.68 -10.31
N ALA A 24 15.98 23.14 -11.46
CA ALA A 24 17.39 22.90 -11.75
C ALA A 24 18.20 24.20 -11.82
N ALA A 25 17.65 25.25 -12.43
CA ALA A 25 18.30 26.56 -12.48
C ALA A 25 18.47 27.20 -11.10
N VAL A 26 17.44 27.11 -10.24
CA VAL A 26 17.50 27.57 -8.84
C VAL A 26 18.54 26.75 -8.04
N PHE A 27 18.61 25.44 -8.28
CA PHE A 27 19.58 24.58 -7.61
C PHE A 27 21.02 24.89 -8.03
N LEU A 28 21.26 25.06 -9.33
CA LEU A 28 22.58 25.38 -9.88
C LEU A 28 23.06 26.77 -9.43
N THR A 29 22.17 27.77 -9.40
CA THR A 29 22.50 29.11 -8.89
C THR A 29 22.77 29.08 -7.39
N GLY A 30 22.01 28.32 -6.60
CA GLY A 30 22.26 28.11 -5.18
C GLY A 30 23.59 27.38 -4.90
N LEU A 31 23.90 26.32 -5.66
CA LEU A 31 25.15 25.57 -5.55
C LEU A 31 26.35 26.43 -5.93
N TRP A 32 26.24 27.22 -7.00
CA TRP A 32 27.30 28.14 -7.43
C TRP A 32 27.52 29.25 -6.39
N GLY A 33 26.46 29.79 -5.80
CA GLY A 33 26.53 30.74 -4.69
C GLY A 33 27.20 30.14 -3.43
N LEU A 34 26.92 28.88 -3.10
CA LEU A 34 27.57 28.16 -2.00
C LEU A 34 29.06 27.92 -2.28
N LEU A 35 29.40 27.48 -3.49
CA LEU A 35 30.80 27.28 -3.92
C LEU A 35 31.58 28.59 -3.91
N LEU A 36 30.97 29.71 -4.33
CA LEU A 36 31.55 31.04 -4.21
C LEU A 36 31.70 31.51 -2.76
N ALA A 37 30.84 31.07 -1.85
CA ALA A 37 30.96 31.37 -0.43
C ALA A 37 32.12 30.59 0.22
N LEU A 38 32.33 29.34 -0.20
CA LEU A 38 33.38 28.45 0.31
C LEU A 38 34.78 28.78 -0.27
N ARG A 39 34.85 29.30 -1.49
CA ARG A 39 36.11 29.75 -2.10
C ARG A 39 36.53 31.08 -1.45
N GLN A 40 37.57 31.03 -0.62
CA GLN A 40 38.17 32.19 0.05
C GLN A 40 38.97 33.02 -0.97
N PRO A 41 38.58 34.28 -1.18
CA PRO A 41 39.58 35.34 -1.18
C PRO A 41 39.19 36.40 -0.15
N THR A 42 40.19 37.09 0.37
CA THR A 42 40.09 38.28 1.22
C THR A 42 39.25 39.36 0.53
N LEU A 43 37.93 39.31 0.70
CA LEU A 43 37.00 40.31 0.14
C LEU A 43 36.86 41.49 1.10
N PRO A 44 36.78 42.73 0.58
CA PRO A 44 36.64 43.92 1.41
C PRO A 44 35.32 43.91 2.20
N PRO A 45 35.29 44.55 3.39
CA PRO A 45 34.21 44.44 4.37
C PRO A 45 32.82 44.86 3.84
N PHE A 46 32.78 45.72 2.81
CA PHE A 46 31.54 46.14 2.16
C PHE A 46 30.73 44.97 1.55
N PHE A 47 31.39 43.90 1.09
CA PHE A 47 30.71 42.76 0.46
C PHE A 47 30.27 41.66 1.45
N GLN A 48 30.60 41.77 2.74
CA GLN A 48 30.23 40.75 3.73
C GLN A 48 28.72 40.68 4.00
N SER A 49 28.01 41.81 3.99
CA SER A 49 26.56 41.85 4.26
C SER A 49 25.74 41.21 3.13
N HIS A 50 26.13 41.44 1.87
CA HIS A 50 25.52 40.81 0.70
C HIS A 50 25.79 39.30 0.63
N ARG A 51 26.99 38.84 1.02
CA ARG A 51 27.31 37.40 1.11
C ARG A 51 26.41 36.66 2.09
N ARG A 52 26.18 37.22 3.27
CA ARG A 52 25.30 36.60 4.29
C ARG A 52 23.86 36.46 3.79
N ARG A 53 23.35 37.49 3.10
CA ARG A 53 22.01 37.45 2.48
C ARG A 53 21.92 36.39 1.39
N MET A 54 22.88 36.36 0.45
CA MET A 54 22.91 35.37 -0.63
C MET A 54 22.99 33.93 -0.12
N ALA A 55 23.82 33.67 0.90
CA ALA A 55 23.96 32.34 1.50
C ALA A 55 22.65 31.88 2.18
N ALA A 56 21.95 32.78 2.87
CA ALA A 56 20.66 32.47 3.49
C ALA A 56 19.59 32.12 2.44
N TRP A 57 19.50 32.89 1.35
CA TRP A 57 18.57 32.60 0.25
C TRP A 57 18.89 31.28 -0.47
N GLY A 58 20.17 30.95 -0.67
CA GLY A 58 20.60 29.67 -1.25
C GLY A 58 20.21 28.46 -0.38
N ALA A 59 20.37 28.55 0.94
CA ALA A 59 19.98 27.50 1.88
C ALA A 59 18.46 27.25 1.88
N VAL A 60 17.66 28.32 1.84
CA VAL A 60 16.19 28.22 1.76
C VAL A 60 15.75 27.56 0.45
N GLY A 61 16.35 27.93 -0.69
CA GLY A 61 16.04 27.31 -1.98
C GLY A 61 16.30 25.79 -2.02
N MET A 62 17.41 25.33 -1.42
CA MET A 62 17.72 23.90 -1.32
C MET A 62 16.73 23.15 -0.42
N ALA A 63 16.34 23.72 0.73
CA ALA A 63 15.40 23.10 1.66
C ALA A 63 14.01 22.89 1.05
N VAL A 64 13.50 23.89 0.32
CA VAL A 64 12.18 23.81 -0.36
C VAL A 64 12.19 22.74 -1.47
N SER A 65 13.25 22.72 -2.28
CA SER A 65 13.41 21.75 -3.38
C SER A 65 13.55 20.32 -2.86
N GLY A 66 14.32 20.13 -1.78
CA GLY A 66 14.46 18.84 -1.10
C GLY A 66 13.15 18.34 -0.48
N GLY A 67 12.35 19.23 0.12
CA GLY A 67 11.05 18.89 0.70
C GLY A 67 10.02 18.38 -0.32
N LEU A 68 9.95 19.01 -1.49
CA LEU A 68 9.03 18.60 -2.57
C LEU A 68 9.42 17.25 -3.18
N LEU A 69 10.71 17.01 -3.43
CA LEU A 69 11.20 15.71 -3.91
C LEU A 69 11.00 14.62 -2.86
N GLY A 70 11.22 14.94 -1.57
CA GLY A 70 10.91 14.06 -0.45
C GLY A 70 9.45 13.59 -0.49
N MET A 71 8.48 14.50 -0.45
CA MET A 71 7.06 14.13 -0.40
C MET A 71 6.59 13.27 -1.58
N ALA A 72 7.10 13.51 -2.80
CA ALA A 72 6.76 12.71 -3.97
C ALA A 72 7.22 11.24 -3.85
N THR A 73 8.41 11.00 -3.30
CA THR A 73 8.96 9.65 -3.15
C THR A 73 8.21 8.80 -2.12
N TRP A 74 7.78 9.39 -1.00
CA TRP A 74 7.03 8.69 0.05
C TRP A 74 5.67 8.19 -0.43
N ARG A 75 4.91 9.03 -1.15
CA ARG A 75 3.59 8.64 -1.67
C ARG A 75 3.69 7.50 -2.70
N SER A 76 4.78 7.46 -3.46
CA SER A 76 5.04 6.38 -4.42
C SER A 76 5.34 5.04 -3.72
N ALA A 77 6.00 5.06 -2.55
CA ALA A 77 6.33 3.86 -1.79
C ALA A 77 5.08 3.19 -1.20
N GLU A 78 4.17 3.98 -0.62
CA GLU A 78 2.91 3.48 -0.04
C GLU A 78 2.03 2.81 -1.11
N LEU A 79 1.86 3.47 -2.25
CA LEU A 79 1.07 2.92 -3.37
C LEU A 79 1.68 1.60 -3.89
N ARG A 80 3.01 1.53 -4.02
CA ARG A 80 3.70 0.30 -4.42
C ARG A 80 3.46 -0.82 -3.42
N ALA A 81 3.53 -0.54 -2.13
CA ALA A 81 3.29 -1.52 -1.09
C ALA A 81 1.86 -2.06 -1.12
N GLN A 82 0.86 -1.19 -1.33
CA GLN A 82 -0.53 -1.57 -1.50
C GLN A 82 -0.74 -2.48 -2.73
N LEU A 83 -0.18 -2.10 -3.89
CA LEU A 83 -0.25 -2.91 -5.11
C LEU A 83 0.39 -4.29 -4.92
N LEU A 84 1.49 -4.37 -4.16
CA LEU A 84 2.13 -5.63 -3.82
C LEU A 84 1.25 -6.50 -2.91
N CYS A 85 0.59 -5.94 -1.89
CA CYS A 85 -0.33 -6.72 -1.03
C CYS A 85 -1.54 -7.24 -1.84
N GLN A 86 -2.11 -6.42 -2.73
CA GLN A 86 -3.18 -6.87 -3.63
C GLN A 86 -2.71 -7.99 -4.57
N ARG A 87 -1.52 -7.86 -5.17
CA ARG A 87 -0.96 -8.90 -6.04
C ARG A 87 -0.75 -10.21 -5.29
N ARG A 88 -0.24 -10.15 -4.05
CA ARG A 88 -0.05 -11.33 -3.19
C ARG A 88 -1.39 -11.99 -2.84
N LEU A 89 -2.41 -11.21 -2.50
CA LEU A 89 -3.77 -11.73 -2.29
C LEU A 89 -4.37 -12.40 -3.52
N LYS A 90 -4.17 -11.82 -4.72
CA LYS A 90 -4.61 -12.46 -5.97
C LYS A 90 -3.91 -13.79 -6.24
N ALA A 91 -2.62 -13.88 -5.93
CA ALA A 91 -1.89 -15.14 -6.05
C ALA A 91 -2.41 -16.19 -5.04
N MET A 92 -2.68 -15.78 -3.79
CA MET A 92 -3.30 -16.65 -2.79
C MET A 92 -4.72 -17.09 -3.22
N ALA A 93 -5.50 -16.20 -3.84
CA ALA A 93 -6.81 -16.51 -4.42
C ALA A 93 -6.73 -17.64 -5.44
N ALA A 94 -5.79 -17.52 -6.38
CA ALA A 94 -5.58 -18.49 -7.45
C ALA A 94 -5.09 -19.84 -6.91
N ALA A 95 -4.19 -19.82 -5.91
CA ALA A 95 -3.75 -21.03 -5.22
C ALA A 95 -4.89 -21.71 -4.45
N LEU A 96 -5.73 -20.92 -3.76
CA LEU A 96 -6.88 -21.44 -3.04
C LEU A 96 -7.91 -22.04 -4.00
N HIS A 97 -8.17 -21.37 -5.12
CA HIS A 97 -9.07 -21.91 -6.14
C HIS A 97 -8.57 -23.27 -6.67
N ARG A 98 -7.28 -23.36 -7.02
CA ARG A 98 -6.64 -24.64 -7.40
C ARG A 98 -6.78 -25.70 -6.31
N TYR A 99 -6.50 -25.34 -5.04
CA TYR A 99 -6.68 -26.25 -3.90
C TYR A 99 -8.12 -26.80 -3.84
N THR A 100 -9.13 -25.93 -3.94
CA THR A 100 -10.53 -26.34 -3.86
C THR A 100 -10.98 -27.19 -5.05
N LEU A 101 -10.38 -27.02 -6.24
CA LEU A 101 -10.65 -27.89 -7.39
C LEU A 101 -10.10 -29.31 -7.20
N VAL A 102 -8.94 -29.45 -6.56
CA VAL A 102 -8.27 -30.74 -6.33
C VAL A 102 -8.88 -31.48 -5.13
N HIS A 103 -9.14 -30.77 -4.03
CA HIS A 103 -9.58 -31.38 -2.77
C HIS A 103 -11.08 -31.30 -2.52
N HIS A 104 -11.83 -30.59 -3.38
CA HIS A 104 -13.28 -30.35 -3.25
C HIS A 104 -13.71 -29.71 -1.90
N ARG A 105 -12.77 -29.08 -1.20
CA ARG A 105 -12.98 -28.43 0.09
C ARG A 105 -11.96 -27.31 0.31
N PHE A 106 -12.27 -26.41 1.22
CA PHE A 106 -11.33 -25.42 1.75
C PHE A 106 -10.26 -26.09 2.62
N PRO A 107 -9.07 -25.47 2.75
CA PRO A 107 -8.01 -26.02 3.59
C PRO A 107 -8.40 -26.03 5.07
N GLN A 108 -7.69 -26.83 5.86
CA GLN A 108 -7.81 -26.80 7.31
C GLN A 108 -7.22 -25.49 7.86
N ALA A 109 -7.90 -24.85 8.80
CA ALA A 109 -7.51 -23.59 9.40
C ALA A 109 -6.10 -23.62 10.02
N GLU A 110 -5.69 -24.76 10.56
CA GLU A 110 -4.37 -24.92 11.19
C GLU A 110 -3.21 -25.03 10.19
N ARG A 111 -3.50 -25.27 8.90
CA ARG A 111 -2.51 -25.59 7.86
C ARG A 111 -2.78 -24.90 6.52
N TRP A 112 -3.57 -23.82 6.50
CA TRP A 112 -4.00 -23.21 5.25
C TRP A 112 -2.85 -22.57 4.45
N CYS A 113 -1.87 -21.94 5.10
CA CYS A 113 -0.73 -21.37 4.39
C CYS A 113 0.13 -22.48 3.76
N ASP A 114 0.29 -23.61 4.44
CA ASP A 114 1.03 -24.77 3.92
C ASP A 114 0.31 -25.38 2.73
N ALA A 115 -1.01 -25.60 2.86
CA ALA A 115 -1.86 -26.09 1.78
C ALA A 115 -1.80 -25.20 0.52
N LEU A 116 -1.79 -23.88 0.68
CA LEU A 116 -1.64 -22.96 -0.46
C LEU A 116 -0.23 -22.99 -1.05
N ARG A 117 0.81 -23.13 -0.21
CA ARG A 117 2.20 -23.24 -0.66
C ARG A 117 2.45 -24.53 -1.45
N GLU A 118 1.76 -25.62 -1.13
CA GLU A 118 1.80 -26.84 -1.93
C GLU A 118 1.24 -26.63 -3.35
N MET A 119 0.22 -25.78 -3.50
CA MET A 119 -0.32 -25.41 -4.82
C MET A 119 0.56 -24.40 -5.57
N ASP A 120 1.32 -23.58 -4.84
CA ASP A 120 2.22 -22.57 -5.39
C ASP A 120 3.38 -22.26 -4.43
N PRO A 121 4.56 -22.89 -4.61
CA PRO A 121 5.72 -22.70 -3.75
C PRO A 121 6.25 -21.26 -3.73
N GLY A 122 5.90 -20.44 -4.74
CA GLY A 122 6.33 -19.04 -4.85
C GLY A 122 5.50 -18.06 -4.02
N LEU A 123 4.46 -18.52 -3.32
CA LEU A 123 3.59 -17.63 -2.55
C LEU A 123 4.32 -16.89 -1.43
N ASN A 124 4.01 -15.60 -1.35
CA ASN A 124 4.47 -14.73 -0.28
C ASN A 124 3.28 -14.25 0.55
N PHE A 125 3.21 -14.74 1.79
CA PHE A 125 2.13 -14.47 2.74
C PHE A 125 2.37 -13.23 3.60
N ARG A 126 3.38 -12.43 3.29
CA ARG A 126 3.66 -11.18 4.00
C ARG A 126 3.11 -10.00 3.23
N CYS A 127 2.70 -8.95 3.91
CA CYS A 127 2.40 -7.66 3.31
C CYS A 127 3.60 -6.73 3.59
N PRO A 128 4.15 -5.96 2.60
CA PRO A 128 5.35 -5.16 2.82
C PRO A 128 5.22 -4.07 3.90
N LEU A 129 4.00 -3.70 4.27
CA LEU A 129 3.73 -2.73 5.34
C LEU A 129 3.66 -3.35 6.74
N ASP A 130 3.56 -4.68 6.83
CA ASP A 130 3.55 -5.40 8.10
C ASP A 130 4.95 -5.93 8.42
N LYS A 131 5.70 -5.11 9.14
CA LYS A 131 7.09 -5.42 9.49
C LYS A 131 7.13 -6.53 10.54
N GLY A 132 7.86 -7.60 10.23
CA GLY A 132 8.23 -8.64 11.18
C GLY A 132 7.23 -9.79 11.33
N SER A 133 6.17 -9.86 10.54
CA SER A 133 5.27 -11.01 10.56
C SER A 133 5.75 -12.14 9.65
N VAL A 134 5.49 -13.37 10.07
CA VAL A 134 5.76 -14.56 9.24
C VAL A 134 4.68 -14.70 8.17
N CYS A 135 3.43 -14.39 8.55
CA CYS A 135 2.25 -14.25 7.70
C CYS A 135 1.48 -13.00 8.15
N SER A 136 1.04 -12.18 7.20
CA SER A 136 0.30 -10.93 7.42
C SER A 136 -1.22 -11.08 7.26
N TYR A 137 -1.68 -12.31 7.06
CA TYR A 137 -3.06 -12.64 6.75
C TYR A 137 -3.57 -13.74 7.68
N ALA A 138 -4.87 -13.77 7.90
CA ALA A 138 -5.56 -14.85 8.58
C ALA A 138 -6.64 -15.44 7.69
N PHE A 139 -6.92 -16.72 7.90
CA PHE A 139 -7.99 -17.46 7.25
C PHE A 139 -9.25 -17.42 8.11
N ASN A 140 -10.42 -17.36 7.48
CA ASN A 140 -11.69 -17.48 8.18
C ASN A 140 -11.82 -18.90 8.76
N ARG A 141 -11.69 -19.05 10.09
CA ARG A 141 -11.70 -20.36 10.75
C ARG A 141 -12.95 -21.18 10.47
N PHE A 142 -14.09 -20.53 10.22
CA PHE A 142 -15.34 -21.22 9.98
C PHE A 142 -15.32 -21.98 8.65
N LEU A 143 -14.48 -21.58 7.68
CA LEU A 143 -14.32 -22.30 6.41
C LEU A 143 -13.38 -23.52 6.52
N SER A 144 -12.87 -23.85 7.72
CA SER A 144 -11.93 -24.96 7.89
C SER A 144 -12.52 -26.27 7.38
N GLY A 145 -11.96 -26.82 6.30
CA GLY A 145 -12.44 -28.06 5.70
C GLY A 145 -13.84 -27.99 5.08
N ALA A 146 -14.45 -26.80 4.98
CA ALA A 146 -15.79 -26.63 4.43
C ALA A 146 -15.82 -27.07 2.95
N PRO A 147 -16.94 -27.63 2.46
CA PRO A 147 -17.05 -28.05 1.06
C PRO A 147 -16.89 -26.87 0.09
N ALA A 148 -16.25 -27.10 -1.06
CA ALA A 148 -16.00 -26.05 -2.05
C ALA A 148 -17.30 -25.43 -2.59
N GLU A 149 -18.41 -26.17 -2.53
CA GLU A 149 -19.76 -25.74 -2.86
C GLU A 149 -20.20 -24.51 -2.06
N VAL A 150 -19.65 -24.28 -0.86
CA VAL A 150 -19.92 -23.07 -0.08
C VAL A 150 -19.57 -21.81 -0.89
N ALA A 151 -18.56 -21.86 -1.76
CA ALA A 151 -18.19 -20.75 -2.63
C ALA A 151 -19.22 -20.43 -3.73
N LYS A 152 -20.18 -21.33 -4.01
CA LYS A 152 -21.27 -21.11 -4.97
C LYS A 152 -22.43 -20.30 -4.38
N ARG A 153 -22.39 -19.99 -3.07
CA ARG A 153 -23.44 -19.20 -2.43
C ARG A 153 -23.53 -17.82 -3.08
N PRO A 154 -24.74 -17.26 -3.25
CA PRO A 154 -24.96 -16.00 -3.96
C PRO A 154 -24.39 -14.79 -3.22
N MET A 155 -24.13 -14.91 -1.91
CA MET A 155 -23.59 -13.82 -1.10
C MET A 155 -22.08 -13.98 -0.94
N PRO A 156 -21.27 -12.96 -1.27
CA PRO A 156 -19.84 -12.98 -1.08
C PRO A 156 -19.49 -13.03 0.41
N PHE A 157 -18.44 -13.78 0.76
CA PHE A 157 -17.96 -13.90 2.14
C PHE A 157 -16.44 -13.87 2.20
N ILE A 158 -15.92 -13.36 3.32
CA ILE A 158 -14.49 -13.24 3.54
C ILE A 158 -13.88 -14.61 3.82
N VAL A 159 -12.80 -14.92 3.08
CA VAL A 159 -12.06 -16.18 3.16
C VAL A 159 -10.68 -15.98 3.78
N ILE A 160 -9.95 -14.96 3.30
CA ILE A 160 -8.64 -14.55 3.83
C ILE A 160 -8.71 -13.04 4.06
N PHE A 161 -8.21 -12.56 5.19
CA PHE A 161 -8.16 -11.15 5.53
C PHE A 161 -6.78 -10.77 6.07
N GLU A 162 -6.41 -9.50 5.97
CA GLU A 162 -5.22 -8.98 6.67
C GLU A 162 -5.37 -9.15 8.17
N SER A 163 -4.27 -9.44 8.88
CA SER A 163 -4.32 -9.82 10.29
C SER A 163 -3.11 -9.32 11.09
N ASP A 164 -3.37 -8.89 12.32
CA ASP A 164 -2.39 -8.55 13.37
C ASP A 164 -1.95 -9.78 14.20
N ALA A 165 -2.43 -10.99 13.90
CA ALA A 165 -2.03 -12.21 14.63
C ALA A 165 -0.54 -12.56 14.44
N ARG A 166 0.06 -12.14 13.31
CA ARG A 166 1.49 -12.27 12.96
C ARG A 166 2.08 -13.70 13.04
N ARG A 167 1.23 -14.72 13.07
CA ARG A 167 1.62 -16.13 13.16
C ARG A 167 1.38 -16.86 11.84
N TRP A 168 2.17 -17.90 11.58
CA TRP A 168 1.93 -18.83 10.48
C TRP A 168 0.59 -19.56 10.71
N ASN A 169 -0.18 -19.79 9.63
CA ASN A 169 -1.53 -20.37 9.70
C ASN A 169 -2.44 -19.66 10.71
N ALA A 170 -2.38 -18.31 10.76
CA ALA A 170 -3.35 -17.54 11.52
C ALA A 170 -4.76 -17.83 10.99
N ALA A 171 -5.69 -18.18 11.86
CA ALA A 171 -7.06 -18.41 11.49
C ALA A 171 -7.96 -18.09 12.67
N ASP A 172 -8.97 -17.27 12.42
CA ASP A 172 -9.93 -16.82 13.43
C ASP A 172 -11.21 -16.28 12.77
N GLY A 173 -12.12 -15.75 13.58
CA GLY A 173 -13.40 -15.19 13.18
C GLY A 173 -13.37 -13.67 13.10
N GLY A 174 -12.20 -13.07 12.87
CA GLY A 174 -12.01 -11.62 12.73
C GLY A 174 -11.40 -10.96 13.96
N GLU A 175 -11.11 -11.70 15.03
CA GLU A 175 -10.50 -11.17 16.25
C GLU A 175 -9.11 -10.57 16.02
N SER A 176 -8.41 -11.05 14.98
CA SER A 176 -7.10 -10.52 14.61
C SER A 176 -7.14 -9.45 13.53
N TRP A 177 -8.31 -8.94 13.17
CA TRP A 177 -8.42 -7.86 12.19
C TRP A 177 -7.58 -6.65 12.61
N PRO A 178 -6.84 -6.00 11.68
CA PRO A 178 -5.97 -4.89 12.03
C PRO A 178 -6.73 -3.74 12.69
N LYS A 179 -6.34 -3.38 13.91
CA LYS A 179 -6.93 -2.24 14.65
C LYS A 179 -6.64 -0.92 13.97
N ARG A 180 -5.54 -0.88 13.21
CA ARG A 180 -5.15 0.25 12.40
C ARG A 180 -5.04 -0.20 10.96
N GLU A 181 -5.64 0.61 10.12
CA GLU A 181 -5.53 0.58 8.69
C GLU A 181 -4.09 0.43 8.20
N ARG A 182 -3.84 -0.59 7.37
CA ARG A 182 -2.50 -0.85 6.83
C ARG A 182 -2.24 -0.10 5.53
N HIS A 183 -3.28 0.17 4.74
CA HIS A 183 -3.15 0.71 3.39
C HIS A 183 -3.98 1.96 3.14
N GLY A 184 -3.46 3.17 3.33
CA GLY A 184 -4.11 4.29 2.64
C GLY A 184 -3.68 5.71 2.91
N SER A 185 -4.31 6.56 2.11
CA SER A 185 -4.10 7.99 2.03
C SER A 185 -4.93 8.68 3.11
N LYS A 186 -4.29 9.32 4.09
CA LYS A 186 -4.93 10.38 4.87
C LYS A 186 -5.40 11.48 3.90
N ARG A 187 -6.67 11.46 3.49
CA ARG A 187 -7.38 12.65 3.00
C ARG A 187 -8.25 13.15 4.14
N GLY A 188 -8.07 14.42 4.48
CA GLY A 188 -8.53 15.05 5.71
C GLY A 188 -10.05 15.02 5.93
N GLU A 189 -10.41 15.26 7.19
CA GLU A 189 -11.66 15.88 7.66
C GLU A 189 -12.87 15.69 6.74
N GLY A 190 -13.57 14.57 6.95
CA GLY A 190 -14.72 14.16 6.15
C GLY A 190 -14.69 12.65 5.97
N GLY A 191 -14.98 11.92 7.06
CA GLY A 191 -14.65 10.51 7.26
C GLY A 191 -15.12 9.58 6.15
N LEU A 192 -14.16 9.05 5.38
CA LEU A 192 -14.24 7.82 4.58
C LEU A 192 -12.81 7.32 4.28
N GLY A 193 -12.03 7.01 5.31
CA GLY A 193 -10.75 6.28 5.18
C GLY A 193 -11.03 4.77 5.15
N TRP A 194 -10.44 4.03 4.20
CA TRP A 194 -10.70 2.60 4.03
C TRP A 194 -9.46 1.87 3.49
N ASN A 195 -8.86 0.98 4.28
CA ASN A 195 -7.44 0.67 4.08
C ASN A 195 -7.00 -0.80 4.35
N ASN A 196 -7.88 -1.80 4.30
CA ASN A 196 -7.46 -3.22 4.40
C ASN A 196 -7.90 -4.03 3.16
N VAL A 197 -7.05 -4.94 2.68
CA VAL A 197 -7.36 -5.79 1.51
C VAL A 197 -7.77 -7.19 2.00
N VAL A 198 -8.87 -7.71 1.46
CA VAL A 198 -9.37 -9.06 1.79
C VAL A 198 -9.65 -9.88 0.54
N LEU A 199 -9.66 -11.19 0.70
CA LEU A 199 -10.13 -12.16 -0.27
C LEU A 199 -11.56 -12.55 0.07
N SER A 200 -12.50 -12.22 -0.82
CA SER A 200 -13.92 -12.58 -0.73
C SER A 200 -14.28 -13.49 -1.89
N THR A 201 -14.69 -14.73 -1.62
CA THR A 201 -15.11 -15.70 -2.67
C THR A 201 -14.19 -15.72 -3.90
N PHE A 202 -12.87 -15.91 -3.68
CA PHE A 202 -11.80 -15.87 -4.70
C PHE A 202 -11.51 -14.52 -5.38
N GLU A 203 -12.21 -13.46 -5.01
CA GLU A 203 -11.97 -12.11 -5.50
C GLU A 203 -11.26 -11.26 -4.45
N VAL A 204 -10.37 -10.37 -4.89
CA VAL A 204 -9.69 -9.44 -3.98
C VAL A 204 -10.50 -8.16 -3.91
N VAL A 205 -11.01 -7.85 -2.72
CA VAL A 205 -11.85 -6.68 -2.46
C VAL A 205 -11.21 -5.79 -1.40
N GLN A 206 -11.48 -4.48 -1.48
CA GLN A 206 -11.04 -3.53 -0.45
C GLN A 206 -12.16 -3.37 0.58
N ALA A 207 -11.85 -3.65 1.85
CA ALA A 207 -12.71 -3.32 2.98
C ALA A 207 -12.27 -1.96 3.54
N ARG A 208 -13.14 -1.03 3.95
CA ARG A 208 -14.52 -1.19 4.39
C ARG A 208 -14.68 -1.01 5.93
N GLY A 209 -13.64 -0.67 6.72
CA GLY A 209 -13.73 -0.26 8.14
C GLY A 209 -13.82 -1.42 9.14
N GLU A 210 -14.61 -1.25 10.23
CA GLU A 210 -15.09 -2.39 11.05
C GLU A 210 -15.72 -3.45 10.12
N ILE A 211 -15.62 -4.74 10.49
CA ILE A 211 -16.10 -5.88 9.69
C ILE A 211 -17.43 -5.49 9.06
N PRO A 212 -17.54 -5.36 7.72
CA PRO A 212 -18.78 -4.87 7.14
C PRO A 212 -19.86 -5.85 7.57
N GLN A 213 -20.84 -5.39 8.35
CA GLN A 213 -21.90 -6.26 8.89
C GLN A 213 -22.66 -7.01 7.78
N GLN A 214 -22.55 -6.54 6.52
CA GLN A 214 -23.11 -7.17 5.32
C GLN A 214 -22.19 -8.18 4.60
N THR A 215 -20.89 -8.22 4.89
CA THR A 215 -19.96 -9.30 4.48
C THR A 215 -19.43 -9.97 5.74
N SER A 216 -20.36 -10.48 6.55
CA SER A 216 -20.02 -11.31 7.70
C SER A 216 -19.14 -12.45 7.21
N LEU A 217 -18.00 -12.65 7.86
CA LEU A 217 -17.25 -13.89 7.76
C LEU A 217 -18.25 -15.04 7.72
N TRP A 218 -18.13 -15.90 6.70
CA TRP A 218 -19.03 -17.02 6.58
C TRP A 218 -19.05 -17.75 7.92
N GLN A 219 -20.24 -17.91 8.48
CA GLN A 219 -20.49 -18.76 9.62
C GLN A 219 -21.46 -19.85 9.12
N PRO A 220 -21.27 -21.12 9.53
CA PRO A 220 -22.34 -22.07 9.36
C PRO A 220 -23.58 -21.47 10.04
N LYS A 221 -24.73 -21.50 9.37
CA LYS A 221 -25.98 -21.36 10.11
C LYS A 221 -25.93 -22.51 11.10
N GLU A 222 -25.79 -22.24 12.40
CA GLU A 222 -26.39 -23.15 13.37
C GLU A 222 -27.81 -23.35 12.86
N GLU A 223 -28.22 -24.60 12.65
CA GLU A 223 -29.62 -24.94 12.55
C GLU A 223 -30.26 -24.29 13.78
N GLN A 224 -30.86 -23.12 13.58
CA GLN A 224 -31.87 -22.59 14.48
C GLN A 224 -33.03 -23.56 14.33
N GLU A 225 -32.96 -24.67 15.08
CA GLU A 225 -34.12 -25.43 15.51
C GLU A 225 -35.09 -24.50 16.26
#